data_AF-A0A3D1KYN0-F1
#
_entry.id   AF-A0A3D1KYN0-F1
#
_cell.length_a   1.000
_cell.length_b   1.000
_cell.length_c   1.000
_cell.angle_alpha   90.00
_cell.angle_beta   90.00
_cell.angle_gamma   90.00
#
_symmetry.space_group_name_H-M   'P 1'
#
loop_
_entity.id
_entity.type
_entity.pdbx_description
1 polymer ?
#
loop_
_entity_poly.entity_id
_entity_poly.type
_entity_poly.pdbx_seq_one_letter_code
_entity_poly.pdbx_strand_id
1 'polypeptide(L)' 'VKNPRGPRNGMEHVVRGGAYNYSAKDLRVGRRDFTRTKDWLVTDPQIPKSIWWYSDSKNLGFRVVCEYNKAILNTEKNQ' A
#
# COMPACT_ATOMS: atom_id res chain seq x y z
N VAL A 1 -15.43 9.71 -12.75
CA VAL A 1 -14.81 8.40 -13.06
C VAL A 1 -15.30 7.37 -12.04
N LYS A 2 -15.90 6.27 -12.46
CA LYS A 2 -16.34 5.18 -11.58
C LYS A 2 -15.16 4.23 -11.34
N ASN A 3 -14.76 4.02 -10.08
CA ASN A 3 -13.65 3.16 -9.64
C ASN A 3 -12.29 3.40 -10.37
N PRO A 4 -11.63 4.55 -10.15
CA PRO A 4 -10.33 4.83 -10.78
C PRO A 4 -9.24 3.89 -10.23
N ARG A 5 -8.52 3.20 -11.14
CA ARG A 5 -7.41 2.30 -10.79
C ARG A 5 -6.03 2.98 -10.77
N GLY A 6 -5.95 4.26 -11.14
CA GLY A 6 -4.68 4.96 -11.35
C GLY A 6 -4.08 4.70 -12.74
N PRO A 7 -2.88 5.24 -13.01
CA PRO A 7 -2.18 5.04 -14.28
C PRO A 7 -1.75 3.57 -14.46
N ARG A 8 -1.67 3.10 -15.71
CA ARG A 8 -1.21 1.72 -16.02
C ARG A 8 0.27 1.50 -15.69
N ASN A 9 1.07 2.56 -15.81
CA ASN A 9 2.51 2.51 -15.67
C ASN A 9 2.97 3.57 -14.66
N GLY A 10 4.07 3.29 -13.97
CA GLY A 10 4.70 4.18 -13.01
C GLY A 10 5.90 3.50 -12.38
N MET A 11 6.86 4.28 -11.88
CA MET A 11 8.02 3.73 -11.17
C MET A 11 7.75 3.51 -9.68
N GLU A 12 6.76 4.21 -9.12
CA GLU A 12 6.48 4.24 -7.69
C GLU A 12 4.98 4.09 -7.41
N HIS A 13 4.66 3.57 -6.23
CA HIS A 13 3.31 3.32 -5.74
C HIS A 13 2.88 4.34 -4.69
N VAL A 14 1.57 4.53 -4.53
CA VAL A 14 1.01 5.52 -3.59
C VAL A 14 1.04 4.97 -2.17
N VAL A 15 1.57 5.76 -1.23
CA VAL A 15 1.57 5.48 0.20
C VAL A 15 0.64 6.45 0.92
N ARG A 16 -0.09 5.95 1.94
CA ARG A 16 -1.15 6.67 2.66
C ARG A 16 -1.08 6.38 4.15
N GLY A 17 -1.67 7.26 4.96
CA GLY A 17 -1.83 7.07 6.40
C GLY A 17 -0.72 7.69 7.26
N GLY A 18 0.46 7.92 6.68
CA GLY A 18 1.63 8.40 7.43
C GLY A 18 2.26 7.29 8.27
N ALA A 19 3.23 7.65 9.09
CA ALA A 19 3.98 6.69 9.91
C ALA A 19 4.34 7.27 11.28
N TYR A 20 4.81 6.41 12.18
CA TYR A 20 5.13 6.75 13.57
C TYR A 20 6.19 7.87 13.71
N ASN A 21 7.03 8.07 12.69
CA ASN A 21 8.08 9.09 12.68
C ASN A 21 7.66 10.40 12.02
N TYR A 22 6.38 10.55 11.63
CA TYR A 22 5.89 11.76 10.95
C TYR A 22 5.30 12.76 11.96
N SER A 23 5.42 14.05 11.64
CA SER A 23 4.83 15.12 12.46
C SER A 23 3.30 15.18 12.29
N ALA A 24 2.59 15.70 13.28
CA ALA A 24 1.12 15.86 13.20
C ALA A 24 0.67 16.71 11.99
N LYS A 25 1.51 17.62 11.50
CA LYS A 25 1.21 18.44 10.31
C LYS A 25 1.16 17.61 9.03
N ASP A 26 1.92 16.51 9.00
CA ASP A 26 2.02 15.57 7.88
C ASP A 26 0.96 14.46 7.95
N LEU A 27 0.21 14.33 9.05
CA LEU A 27 -0.82 13.30 9.19
C LEU A 27 -2.19 13.84 8.76
N ARG A 28 -2.49 13.69 7.46
CA ARG A 28 -3.81 14.04 6.91
C ARG A 28 -4.34 12.93 6.02
N VAL A 29 -5.66 12.72 6.07
CA VAL A 29 -6.37 11.77 5.20
C VAL A 29 -6.13 12.06 3.72
N GLY A 30 -5.91 13.32 3.34
CA GLY A 30 -5.62 13.74 1.98
C GLY A 30 -4.16 13.56 1.54
N ARG A 31 -3.18 13.43 2.44
CA ARG A 31 -1.73 13.49 2.09
C ARG A 31 -1.22 12.24 1.39
N ARG A 32 -0.83 12.36 0.12
CA ARG A 32 -0.33 11.26 -0.71
C ARG A 32 1.18 11.28 -0.69
N ASP A 33 1.78 10.21 -0.20
CA ASP A 33 3.22 9.97 -0.32
C ASP A 33 3.46 8.91 -1.40
N PHE A 34 4.72 8.61 -1.71
CA PHE A 34 5.09 7.64 -2.74
C PHE A 34 6.24 6.76 -2.28
N THR A 35 6.38 5.60 -2.93
CA THR A 35 7.49 4.70 -2.65
C THR A 35 8.82 5.26 -3.16
N ARG A 36 9.95 4.84 -2.59
CA ARG A 36 11.29 5.13 -3.11
C ARG A 36 12.01 3.82 -3.39
N THR A 37 11.53 3.10 -4.40
CA THR A 37 11.85 1.67 -4.61
C THR A 37 13.35 1.42 -4.73
N LYS A 38 14.08 2.30 -5.43
CA LYS A 38 15.54 2.18 -5.57
C LYS A 38 16.27 2.36 -4.23
N ASP A 39 15.87 3.33 -3.43
CA ASP A 39 16.53 3.66 -2.16
C ASP A 39 16.13 2.68 -1.04
N TRP A 40 14.97 2.04 -1.18
CA TRP A 40 14.40 1.18 -0.13
C TRP A 40 14.68 -0.32 -0.28
N LEU A 41 15.33 -0.71 -1.37
CA LEU A 41 15.70 -2.10 -1.69
C LEU A 41 17.21 -2.28 -1.83
N VAL A 42 18.01 -1.33 -1.33
CA VAL A 42 19.47 -1.33 -1.49
C VAL A 42 20.07 -2.51 -0.74
N THR A 43 19.59 -2.78 0.48
CA THR A 43 20.10 -3.85 1.33
C THR A 43 19.40 -5.19 1.13
N ASP A 44 18.34 -5.24 0.33
CA ASP A 44 17.65 -6.50 0.02
C ASP A 44 18.65 -7.42 -0.71
N PRO A 45 19.02 -8.59 -0.17
CA PRO A 45 19.96 -9.50 -0.84
C PRO A 45 19.32 -10.28 -2.00
N GLN A 46 17.99 -10.26 -2.13
CA GLN A 46 17.28 -11.11 -3.08
C GLN A 46 17.46 -10.64 -4.54
N ILE A 47 17.52 -11.60 -5.47
CA ILE A 47 17.46 -11.38 -6.92
C ILE A 47 16.49 -12.42 -7.50
N PRO A 48 15.33 -12.02 -8.06
CA PRO A 48 14.79 -10.66 -8.18
C PRO A 48 14.35 -10.08 -6.82
N LYS A 49 14.28 -8.75 -6.72
CA LYS A 49 13.81 -8.04 -5.51
C LYS A 49 12.34 -8.34 -5.22
N SER A 50 11.97 -8.35 -3.94
CA SER A 50 10.57 -8.54 -3.53
C SER A 50 9.71 -7.33 -3.88
N ILE A 51 8.50 -7.58 -4.36
CA ILE A 51 7.48 -6.54 -4.57
C ILE A 51 6.67 -6.23 -3.29
N TRP A 52 6.80 -7.08 -2.26
CA TRP A 52 5.99 -7.01 -1.03
C TRP A 52 6.75 -6.44 0.15
N TRP A 53 8.05 -6.24 0.02
CA TRP A 53 8.90 -5.89 1.14
C TRP A 53 9.98 -4.89 0.73
N TYR A 54 9.96 -3.74 1.40
CA TYR A 54 11.00 -2.72 1.33
C TYR A 54 11.94 -2.89 2.53
N SER A 55 13.10 -3.53 2.32
CA SER A 55 14.02 -3.92 3.39
C SER A 55 14.53 -2.73 4.22
N ASP A 56 14.78 -1.60 3.56
CA ASP A 56 15.34 -0.40 4.20
C ASP A 56 14.29 0.53 4.79
N SER A 57 13.00 0.24 4.60
CA SER A 57 11.91 1.11 5.04
C SER A 57 11.12 0.52 6.20
N LYS A 58 11.47 0.92 7.43
CA LYS A 58 10.81 0.45 8.68
C LYS A 58 9.46 1.09 8.97
N ASN A 59 9.12 2.16 8.25
CA ASN A 59 7.95 2.98 8.50
C ASN A 59 6.81 2.71 7.51
N LEU A 60 6.88 1.61 6.75
CA LEU A 60 5.90 1.24 5.73
C LEU A 60 5.31 -0.15 5.98
N GLY A 61 4.07 -0.29 5.56
CA GLY A 61 3.38 -1.57 5.45
C GLY A 61 2.27 -1.46 4.43
N PHE A 62 1.44 -2.49 4.35
CA PHE A 62 0.27 -2.51 3.48
C PHE A 62 -0.95 -3.06 4.22
N ARG A 63 -2.13 -2.74 3.69
CA ARG A 63 -3.40 -3.31 4.10
C ARG A 63 -4.04 -3.97 2.90
N VAL A 64 -4.34 -5.25 3.00
CA VAL A 64 -5.03 -6.00 1.95
C VAL A 64 -6.52 -5.62 1.98
N VAL A 65 -7.09 -5.45 0.80
CA VAL A 65 -8.52 -5.17 0.59
C VAL A 65 -9.03 -6.17 -0.44
N CYS A 66 -10.21 -6.72 -0.20
CA CYS A 66 -10.89 -7.63 -1.13
C CYS A 66 -12.20 -7.00 -1.64
N GLU A 67 -12.69 -7.53 -2.76
CA GLU A 67 -13.99 -7.13 -3.29
C GLU A 67 -15.11 -7.62 -2.39
N TYR A 68 -16.13 -6.78 -2.23
CA TYR A 68 -17.33 -7.16 -1.49
C TYR A 68 -18.15 -8.16 -2.32
N ASN A 69 -18.28 -9.40 -1.83
CA ASN A 69 -19.15 -10.41 -2.43
C ASN A 69 -20.44 -10.58 -1.62
N LYS A 70 -21.55 -10.04 -2.14
CA LYS A 70 -22.86 -10.08 -1.47
C LYS A 70 -23.42 -11.50 -1.34
N ALA A 71 -23.10 -12.41 -2.27
CA ALA A 71 -23.65 -13.77 -2.26
C ALA A 71 -23.09 -14.59 -1.08
N ILE A 72 -21.78 -14.47 -0.82
CA ILE A 72 -21.10 -15.18 0.28
C ILE A 72 -21.70 -14.80 1.65
N LEU A 73 -21.91 -13.50 1.90
CA LEU A 73 -22.49 -13.02 3.16
C LEU A 73 -23.93 -13.47 3.40
N ASN A 74 -24.72 -13.59 2.32
CA ASN A 74 -26.09 -14.06 2.44
C ASN A 74 -26.15 -15.56 2.75
N THR A 75 -25.16 -16.34 2.30
CA THR A 75 -25.02 -17.76 2.67
C THR A 75 -24.64 -17.91 4.14
N GLU A 76 -23.70 -17.11 4.64
CA GLU A 76 -23.25 -17.13 6.04
C GLU A 76 -24.31 -16.64 7.05
N LYS A 77 -25.22 -15.75 6.64
CA LYS A 77 -26.30 -15.25 7.51
C LYS A 77 -27.48 -16.20 7.67
N ASN A 78 -27.63 -17.15 6.76
CA ASN A 78 -28.74 -18.11 6.74
C ASN A 78 -28.33 -19.49 7.26
N GLN A 79 -27.10 -19.61 7.78
CA GLN A 79 -26.57 -20.76 8.48
C GLN A 79 -26.49 -20.45 9.98
#